data_AF-A0A7S0ZYA9-F1
#
_entry.id   AF-A0A7S0ZYA9-F1
#
_cell.length_a   1.000
_cell.length_b   1.000
_cell.length_c   1.000
_cell.angle_alpha   90.00
_cell.angle_beta   90.00
_cell.angle_gamma   90.00
#
_symmetry.space_group_name_H-M   'P 1'
#
loop_
_entity.id
_entity.type
_entity.pdbx_description
1 polymer ?
#
loop_
_entity_poly.entity_id
_entity_poly.type
_entity_poly.pdbx_seq_one_letter_code
_entity_poly.pdbx_strand_id
1 'polypeptide(L)'
;MPQASPPRSEDVENAGNVANIVQTLSAEKEIVPTPMRRRGRAASAGPPRRRQSEAAAPDTLEEAKESPEPAPNSSGRSKKHVAGVVVGLLLVVAGLTVAVLRDDSSVRKVDDIAVEIVPMVKEEHGSQLFDTIRDALSCSAPRRNVLDVLVGASPEFGAASDHPEEILELSRLATQVGVSAASVAATELISVQDRESVEHQLARAIAGVASGEGSWPAELRRRLSSALNTPCGQSCVDSGIVLEVDGAATSEPASTQGGRLQRAVIDLGYSAGLPGIQSRAAAYRSRPVEVVTDTSSPSPGDCFAFRGVGSIALRVAESAVVKHVVIEQLPRWSLPNGGNPPRHFTVYGEPADAKTRSAEEGASHAESESFDVPSSAGEARDTYTAWLGDFTYPLAAPSAQTFELRDPVEVQGLRFHFHEPSWGENFTCVYRLRAFASTPCGSD
;
A
#
# COMPACT_ATOMS: atom_id res chain seq x y z
N MET A 1 24.85 4.74 64.63
CA MET A 1 25.99 3.84 64.32
C MET A 1 25.38 2.49 64.02
N PRO A 2 25.52 2.01 62.76
CA PRO A 2 26.74 1.36 62.31
C PRO A 2 27.36 1.99 61.05
N GLN A 3 28.67 1.83 60.91
CA GLN A 3 29.50 2.24 59.78
C GLN A 3 29.39 1.21 58.64
N ALA A 4 29.22 1.68 57.41
CA ALA A 4 29.36 0.86 56.20
C ALA A 4 30.71 1.18 55.55
N SER A 5 31.49 0.13 55.30
CA SER A 5 32.83 0.16 54.71
C SER A 5 32.81 0.44 53.20
N PRO A 6 33.86 1.05 52.64
CA PRO A 6 33.98 1.27 51.19
C PRO A 6 34.54 0.03 50.47
N PRO A 7 34.25 -0.16 49.16
CA PRO A 7 34.83 -1.23 48.37
C PRO A 7 36.27 -0.91 47.94
N ARG A 8 37.04 -2.01 47.89
CA ARG A 8 38.47 -2.12 47.62
C ARG A 8 38.78 -2.00 46.13
N SER A 9 39.87 -1.29 45.83
CA SER A 9 40.55 -1.22 44.53
C SER A 9 41.63 -2.31 44.43
N GLU A 10 41.55 -3.18 43.43
CA GLU A 10 42.64 -3.99 42.85
C GLU A 10 42.24 -4.16 41.36
N ASP A 11 42.92 -3.49 40.42
CA ASP A 11 44.09 -3.97 39.66
C ASP A 11 43.70 -4.96 38.54
N VAL A 12 44.23 -5.03 37.33
CA VAL A 12 45.26 -4.34 36.53
C VAL A 12 45.25 -5.07 35.17
N GLU A 13 45.65 -4.39 34.08
CA GLU A 13 46.16 -4.92 32.80
C GLU A 13 45.38 -5.99 32.00
N ASN A 14 44.92 -5.61 30.81
CA ASN A 14 45.33 -6.35 29.61
C ASN A 14 45.27 -5.47 28.36
N ALA A 15 46.41 -4.88 28.00
CA ALA A 15 46.66 -4.28 26.69
C ALA A 15 47.60 -5.19 25.91
N GLY A 16 47.18 -5.65 24.75
CA GLY A 16 47.98 -6.55 23.92
C GLY A 16 47.51 -6.62 22.47
N ASN A 17 48.10 -5.76 21.65
CA ASN A 17 48.56 -5.99 20.28
C ASN A 17 47.74 -6.92 19.36
N VAL A 18 47.21 -6.37 18.26
CA VAL A 18 47.56 -6.84 16.90
C VAL A 18 47.57 -5.64 15.94
N ALA A 19 48.76 -5.27 15.49
CA ALA A 19 48.97 -4.45 14.31
C ALA A 19 49.40 -5.37 13.14
N ASN A 20 49.15 -4.88 11.91
CA ASN A 20 49.52 -5.41 10.59
C ASN A 20 48.60 -6.48 9.98
N ILE A 21 47.94 -6.13 8.87
CA ILE A 21 48.43 -6.38 7.50
C ILE A 21 47.63 -5.49 6.53
N VAL A 22 48.34 -4.57 5.87
CA VAL A 22 47.89 -3.85 4.67
C VAL A 22 48.56 -4.52 3.49
N GLN A 23 47.80 -4.99 2.50
CA GLN A 23 48.28 -5.13 1.12
C GLN A 23 47.10 -5.20 0.13
N THR A 24 46.88 -4.07 -0.54
CA THR A 24 46.59 -3.90 -1.98
C THR A 24 45.74 -4.94 -2.71
N LEU A 25 44.68 -4.48 -3.39
CA LEU A 25 44.57 -4.54 -4.87
C LEU A 25 43.36 -3.71 -5.33
N SER A 26 43.65 -2.64 -6.08
CA SER A 26 42.68 -1.88 -6.89
C SER A 26 42.24 -2.72 -8.09
N ALA A 27 40.93 -2.77 -8.35
CA ALA A 27 40.39 -2.98 -9.68
C ALA A 27 39.01 -2.32 -9.77
N GLU A 28 39.01 -1.13 -10.38
CA GLU A 28 37.85 -0.38 -10.82
C GLU A 28 37.02 -1.21 -11.80
N LYS A 29 35.72 -1.35 -11.56
CA LYS A 29 34.81 -1.92 -12.55
C LYS A 29 33.43 -1.28 -12.51
N GLU A 30 33.27 -0.37 -13.47
CA GLU A 30 32.09 0.13 -14.13
C GLU A 30 30.77 -0.60 -13.80
N ILE A 31 29.88 0.11 -13.09
CA ILE A 31 28.50 -0.29 -12.85
C ILE A 31 27.69 0.04 -14.11
N VAL A 32 27.20 -1.00 -14.80
CA VAL A 32 26.16 -0.86 -15.83
C VAL A 32 24.79 -0.90 -15.14
N PRO A 33 23.98 0.17 -15.15
CA PRO A 33 22.65 0.13 -14.58
C PRO A 33 21.70 -0.67 -15.47
N THR A 34 21.06 -1.69 -14.89
CA THR A 34 19.93 -2.39 -15.48
C THR A 34 18.82 -1.37 -15.78
N PRO A 35 18.26 -1.33 -17.00
CA PRO A 35 17.37 -0.24 -17.40
C PRO A 35 16.04 -0.34 -16.65
N MET A 36 15.78 0.62 -15.77
CA MET A 36 14.41 0.97 -15.38
C MET A 36 13.67 1.39 -16.64
N ARG A 37 12.78 0.51 -17.12
CA ARG A 37 11.88 0.82 -18.22
C ARG A 37 10.78 1.76 -17.71
N ARG A 38 11.13 3.03 -17.45
CA ARG A 38 10.17 4.12 -17.32
C ARG A 38 9.46 4.25 -18.67
N ARG A 39 8.21 3.79 -18.75
CA ARG A 39 7.29 4.27 -19.79
C ARG A 39 6.95 5.71 -19.43
N GLY A 40 7.69 6.67 -20.00
CA GLY A 40 7.30 8.08 -19.98
C GLY A 40 5.92 8.21 -20.61
N ARG A 41 4.94 8.70 -19.84
CA ARG A 41 3.69 9.21 -20.40
C ARG A 41 4.03 10.50 -21.14
N ALA A 42 3.79 10.50 -22.45
CA ALA A 42 3.76 11.71 -23.24
C ALA A 42 2.70 12.66 -22.65
N ALA A 43 3.05 13.94 -22.56
CA ALA A 43 2.13 15.01 -22.24
C ALA A 43 0.97 14.98 -23.24
N SER A 44 -0.26 14.85 -22.74
CA SER A 44 -1.47 14.97 -23.55
C SER A 44 -1.60 16.41 -24.00
N ALA A 45 -1.47 16.62 -25.31
CA ALA A 45 -1.90 17.84 -25.99
C ALA A 45 -3.40 18.07 -25.74
N GLY A 46 -3.77 19.35 -25.64
CA GLY A 46 -5.13 19.81 -25.35
C GLY A 46 -6.17 19.41 -26.39
N PRO A 47 -7.46 19.63 -26.09
CA PRO A 47 -8.56 19.15 -26.93
C PRO A 47 -8.66 19.92 -28.25
N PRO A 48 -8.93 19.25 -29.38
CA PRO A 48 -9.17 19.93 -30.64
C PRO A 48 -10.55 20.59 -30.67
N ARG A 49 -10.57 21.78 -31.26
CA ARG A 49 -11.75 22.60 -31.58
C ARG A 49 -12.81 21.80 -32.35
N ARG A 50 -14.03 21.85 -31.82
CA ARG A 50 -15.30 21.43 -32.43
C ARG A 50 -15.57 22.25 -33.70
N ARG A 51 -15.49 21.63 -34.88
CA ARG A 51 -16.07 22.17 -36.13
C ARG A 51 -17.47 21.59 -36.34
N GLN A 52 -18.41 22.49 -36.59
CA GLN A 52 -19.75 22.21 -37.09
C GLN A 52 -19.69 21.82 -38.57
N SER A 53 -20.47 20.80 -38.95
CA SER A 53 -21.05 20.58 -40.28
C SER A 53 -21.95 19.33 -40.12
N GLU A 54 -23.27 19.46 -40.05
CA GLU A 54 -24.22 19.70 -41.16
C GLU A 54 -24.57 18.41 -41.91
N ALA A 55 -25.86 18.27 -42.17
CA ALA A 55 -26.60 17.05 -42.45
C ALA A 55 -26.31 16.43 -43.82
N ALA A 56 -26.40 15.09 -43.89
CA ALA A 56 -26.99 14.36 -45.02
C ALA A 56 -27.16 12.88 -44.65
N ALA A 57 -28.40 12.40 -44.68
CA ALA A 57 -28.75 11.02 -45.01
C ALA A 57 -29.20 11.00 -46.49
N PRO A 58 -29.59 9.86 -47.09
CA PRO A 58 -29.41 8.45 -46.73
C PRO A 58 -28.77 7.63 -47.87
N ASP A 59 -28.45 6.35 -47.65
CA ASP A 59 -28.85 5.34 -48.63
C ASP A 59 -28.75 3.90 -48.09
N THR A 60 -29.82 3.17 -48.40
CA THR A 60 -30.08 1.75 -48.21
C THR A 60 -29.22 0.88 -49.12
N LEU A 61 -28.78 -0.28 -48.63
CA LEU A 61 -28.58 -1.48 -49.46
C LEU A 61 -28.64 -2.74 -48.59
N GLU A 62 -29.69 -3.52 -48.83
CA GLU A 62 -29.73 -4.96 -48.59
C GLU A 62 -28.58 -5.64 -49.34
N GLU A 63 -27.94 -6.67 -48.76
CA GLU A 63 -27.88 -7.99 -49.40
C GLU A 63 -27.43 -9.08 -48.44
N ALA A 64 -27.95 -10.26 -48.68
CA ALA A 64 -27.81 -11.51 -47.94
C ALA A 64 -26.37 -12.07 -47.95
N LYS A 65 -26.08 -13.04 -47.05
CA LYS A 65 -26.04 -14.49 -47.37
C LYS A 65 -25.10 -15.30 -46.46
N GLU A 66 -25.62 -16.47 -46.09
CA GLU A 66 -24.94 -17.76 -45.90
C GLU A 66 -23.85 -17.92 -44.82
N SER A 67 -24.33 -18.45 -43.70
CA SER A 67 -23.62 -19.34 -42.77
C SER A 67 -23.22 -20.66 -43.46
N PRO A 68 -21.98 -21.16 -43.30
CA PRO A 68 -21.67 -22.55 -43.60
C PRO A 68 -21.56 -23.40 -42.32
N GLU A 69 -22.34 -24.48 -42.31
CA GLU A 69 -22.13 -25.67 -41.46
C GLU A 69 -20.71 -26.24 -41.64
N PRO A 70 -20.07 -26.74 -40.57
CA PRO A 70 -18.85 -27.51 -40.69
C PRO A 70 -19.16 -29.00 -40.95
N ALA A 71 -18.70 -29.51 -42.09
CA ALA A 71 -18.65 -30.95 -42.35
C ALA A 71 -17.57 -31.65 -41.48
N PRO A 72 -17.81 -32.90 -41.06
CA PRO A 72 -16.81 -33.70 -40.36
C PRO A 72 -15.94 -34.42 -41.38
N ASN A 73 -14.61 -34.41 -41.23
CA ASN A 73 -13.79 -35.58 -41.57
C ASN A 73 -12.30 -35.47 -41.25
N SER A 74 -11.75 -36.66 -41.01
CA SER A 74 -10.36 -37.09 -41.14
C SER A 74 -9.46 -36.90 -39.91
N SER A 75 -9.57 -37.90 -39.05
CA SER A 75 -8.47 -38.48 -38.29
C SER A 75 -7.26 -38.72 -39.21
N GLY A 76 -6.19 -37.99 -38.97
CA GLY A 76 -4.94 -38.25 -39.67
C GLY A 76 -3.88 -37.24 -39.32
N ARG A 77 -2.90 -37.70 -38.53
CA ARG A 77 -1.51 -37.22 -38.64
C ARG A 77 -1.21 -35.87 -37.98
N SER A 78 -0.87 -35.88 -36.70
CA SER A 78 0.33 -35.16 -36.25
C SER A 78 0.82 -35.63 -34.88
N LYS A 79 1.59 -36.72 -34.86
CA LYS A 79 2.50 -37.03 -33.74
C LYS A 79 3.76 -36.16 -33.73
N LYS A 80 3.87 -35.16 -34.63
CA LYS A 80 5.06 -34.30 -34.76
C LYS A 80 4.96 -32.96 -34.01
N HIS A 81 3.75 -32.50 -33.65
CA HIS A 81 3.62 -31.26 -32.86
C HIS A 81 3.80 -31.45 -31.35
N VAL A 82 3.51 -32.64 -30.81
CA VAL A 82 3.69 -32.92 -29.37
C VAL A 82 5.18 -32.95 -28.99
N ALA A 83 6.05 -33.49 -29.85
CA ALA A 83 7.48 -33.52 -29.59
C ALA A 83 8.11 -32.11 -29.57
N GLY A 84 7.68 -31.20 -30.44
CA GLY A 84 8.19 -29.82 -30.48
C GLY A 84 7.84 -29.02 -29.22
N VAL A 85 6.63 -29.19 -28.69
CA VAL A 85 6.19 -28.50 -27.46
C VAL A 85 6.93 -29.04 -26.23
N VAL A 86 7.15 -30.36 -26.14
CA VAL A 86 7.90 -30.96 -25.02
C VAL A 86 9.37 -30.54 -25.03
N VAL A 87 10.02 -30.50 -26.21
CA VAL A 87 11.41 -30.03 -26.33
C VAL A 87 11.53 -28.53 -26.01
N GLY A 88 10.59 -27.71 -26.48
CA GLY A 88 10.55 -26.29 -26.14
C GLY A 88 10.39 -26.05 -24.64
N LEU A 89 9.51 -26.79 -23.97
CA LEU A 89 9.30 -26.68 -22.53
C LEU A 89 10.55 -27.14 -21.74
N LEU A 90 11.20 -28.24 -22.16
CA LEU A 90 12.43 -28.72 -21.55
C LEU A 90 13.59 -27.72 -21.70
N LEU A 91 13.71 -27.03 -22.84
CA LEU A 91 14.73 -26.00 -23.04
C LEU A 91 14.46 -24.74 -22.21
N VAL A 92 13.20 -24.35 -22.00
CA VAL A 92 12.84 -23.24 -21.10
C VAL A 92 13.12 -23.61 -19.65
N VAL A 93 12.78 -24.83 -19.22
CA VAL A 93 13.08 -25.33 -17.87
C VAL A 93 14.59 -25.45 -17.63
N ALA A 94 15.35 -25.97 -18.61
CA ALA A 94 16.81 -26.02 -18.57
C ALA A 94 17.45 -24.61 -18.53
N GLY A 95 16.93 -23.66 -19.32
CA GLY A 95 17.36 -22.26 -19.29
C GLY A 95 17.09 -21.58 -17.95
N LEU A 96 15.92 -21.84 -17.34
CA LEU A 96 15.56 -21.33 -16.02
C LEU A 96 16.40 -21.97 -14.90
N THR A 97 16.69 -23.27 -14.97
CA THR A 97 17.56 -23.93 -13.97
C THR A 97 19.01 -23.45 -14.07
N VAL A 98 19.53 -23.20 -15.26
CA VAL A 98 20.87 -22.61 -15.44
C VAL A 98 20.90 -21.15 -14.96
N ALA A 99 19.82 -20.39 -15.12
CA ALA A 99 19.74 -19.03 -14.60
C ALA A 99 19.67 -18.99 -13.06
N VAL A 100 18.96 -19.94 -12.44
CA VAL A 100 18.85 -20.04 -10.96
C VAL A 100 20.13 -20.58 -10.33
N LEU A 101 20.82 -21.54 -10.95
CA LEU A 101 22.08 -22.10 -10.42
C LEU A 101 23.29 -21.17 -10.61
N ARG A 102 23.16 -20.10 -11.41
CA ARG A 102 24.25 -19.13 -11.63
C ARG A 102 24.20 -17.94 -10.67
N ASP A 103 23.18 -17.85 -9.82
CA ASP A 103 22.96 -16.73 -8.89
C ASP A 103 23.31 -17.05 -7.42
N ASP A 104 24.01 -18.17 -7.17
CA ASP A 104 24.26 -18.70 -5.82
C ASP A 104 25.69 -18.42 -5.28
N SER A 105 26.39 -17.41 -5.82
CA SER A 105 27.73 -17.01 -5.33
C SER A 105 27.88 -15.53 -4.95
N SER A 106 26.79 -14.78 -4.86
CA SER A 106 26.83 -13.41 -4.31
C SER A 106 26.31 -13.34 -2.87
N VAL A 107 26.86 -14.20 -1.99
CA VAL A 107 26.81 -13.91 -0.55
C VAL A 107 27.69 -12.68 -0.33
N ARG A 108 27.03 -11.52 -0.31
CA ARG A 108 27.57 -10.22 0.04
C ARG A 108 28.34 -10.34 1.35
N LYS A 109 29.67 -10.20 1.31
CA LYS A 109 30.35 -9.57 2.43
C LYS A 109 30.02 -8.09 2.30
N VAL A 110 29.19 -7.61 3.23
CA VAL A 110 28.97 -6.18 3.42
C VAL A 110 30.35 -5.59 3.72
N ASP A 111 30.86 -4.79 2.79
CA ASP A 111 32.08 -4.03 3.00
C ASP A 111 31.89 -3.14 4.23
N ASP A 112 32.86 -3.18 5.15
CA ASP A 112 32.98 -2.25 6.25
C ASP A 112 33.03 -0.82 5.68
N ILE A 113 31.90 -0.13 5.71
CA ILE A 113 31.85 1.30 5.46
C ILE A 113 32.62 1.94 6.61
N ALA A 114 33.85 2.36 6.34
CA ALA A 114 34.57 3.26 7.22
C ALA A 114 33.79 4.57 7.30
N VAL A 115 32.90 4.66 8.28
CA VAL A 115 32.22 5.89 8.66
C VAL A 115 33.31 6.87 9.08
N GLU A 116 33.58 7.85 8.21
CA GLU A 116 34.42 8.98 8.56
C GLU A 116 33.74 9.71 9.73
N ILE A 117 34.32 9.57 10.92
CA ILE A 117 33.81 10.18 12.15
C ILE A 117 34.07 11.68 12.05
N VAL A 118 33.12 12.40 11.46
CA VAL A 118 33.11 13.86 11.43
C VAL A 118 33.12 14.36 12.89
N PRO A 119 34.06 15.25 13.28
CA PRO A 119 34.17 15.72 14.64
C PRO A 119 32.88 16.43 15.07
N MET A 120 32.26 15.90 16.12
CA MET A 120 31.00 16.37 16.66
C MET A 120 31.17 17.79 17.22
N VAL A 121 30.58 18.76 16.51
CA VAL A 121 30.36 20.11 17.02
C VAL A 121 29.44 19.99 18.24
N LYS A 122 29.79 20.72 19.30
CA LYS A 122 29.14 20.64 20.62
C LYS A 122 27.77 21.33 20.55
N GLU A 123 26.73 20.58 20.20
CA GLU A 123 25.34 21.05 20.14
C GLU A 123 24.62 20.88 21.48
N GLU A 124 24.65 21.91 22.34
CA GLU A 124 23.91 21.88 23.62
C GLU A 124 22.38 21.95 23.45
N HIS A 125 21.86 22.42 22.31
CA HIS A 125 20.41 22.45 22.05
C HIS A 125 19.88 21.18 21.35
N GLY A 126 20.78 20.38 20.75
CA GLY A 126 20.42 19.14 20.08
C GLY A 126 20.04 18.02 21.06
N SER A 127 20.49 18.08 22.32
CA SER A 127 20.29 16.99 23.27
C SER A 127 18.82 16.79 23.68
N GLN A 128 18.07 17.87 23.93
CA GLN A 128 16.67 17.76 24.39
C GLN A 128 15.74 17.19 23.32
N LEU A 129 15.88 17.63 22.07
CA LEU A 129 15.10 17.10 20.95
C LEU A 129 15.44 15.63 20.71
N PHE A 130 16.72 15.29 20.76
CA PHE A 130 17.19 13.92 20.60
C PHE A 130 16.65 12.98 21.69
N ASP A 131 16.67 13.41 22.95
CA ASP A 131 16.11 12.65 24.07
C ASP A 131 14.59 12.45 23.89
N THR A 132 13.87 13.50 23.48
CA THR A 132 12.42 13.41 23.18
C THR A 132 12.13 12.40 22.06
N ILE A 133 12.95 12.40 21.01
CA ILE A 133 12.82 11.43 19.90
C ILE A 133 13.08 10.00 20.39
N ARG A 134 14.12 9.80 21.21
CA ARG A 134 14.43 8.49 21.78
C ARG A 134 13.32 7.96 22.67
N ASP A 135 12.75 8.82 23.51
CA ASP A 135 11.62 8.47 24.37
C ASP A 135 10.40 8.08 23.52
N ALA A 136 10.08 8.85 22.48
CA ALA A 136 9.01 8.51 21.53
C ALA A 136 9.28 7.17 20.80
N LEU A 137 10.51 6.91 20.36
CA LEU A 137 10.87 5.65 19.69
C LEU A 137 10.92 4.44 20.63
N SER A 138 10.98 4.66 21.96
CA SER A 138 10.88 3.59 22.96
C SER A 138 9.44 3.09 23.15
N CYS A 139 8.45 3.91 22.79
CA CYS A 139 7.04 3.60 22.91
C CYS A 139 6.46 3.00 21.63
N SER A 140 5.63 1.95 21.73
CA SER A 140 5.15 1.20 20.56
C SER A 140 4.31 2.02 19.58
N ALA A 141 3.38 2.85 20.07
CA ALA A 141 2.48 3.66 19.25
C ALA A 141 3.20 4.78 18.47
N PRO A 142 3.88 5.75 19.12
CA PRO A 142 4.66 6.78 18.42
C PRO A 142 5.73 6.18 17.52
N ARG A 143 6.44 5.12 17.95
CA ARG A 143 7.41 4.42 17.10
C ARG A 143 6.78 3.92 15.81
N ARG A 144 5.65 3.21 15.87
CA ARG A 144 4.96 2.71 14.67
C ARG A 144 4.55 3.86 13.75
N ASN A 145 4.00 4.94 14.30
CA ASN A 145 3.58 6.11 13.53
C ASN A 145 4.76 6.81 12.84
N VAL A 146 5.88 6.98 13.55
CA VAL A 146 7.11 7.55 12.99
C VAL A 146 7.62 6.70 11.84
N LEU A 147 7.75 5.38 12.04
CA LEU A 147 8.21 4.48 10.98
C LEU A 147 7.26 4.51 9.76
N ASP A 148 5.96 4.55 9.99
CA ASP A 148 4.95 4.68 8.92
C ASP A 148 5.12 5.98 8.12
N VAL A 149 5.30 7.12 8.80
CA VAL A 149 5.54 8.43 8.17
C VAL A 149 6.82 8.41 7.32
N LEU A 150 7.92 7.91 7.89
CA LEU A 150 9.22 7.91 7.22
C LEU A 150 9.26 6.98 6.01
N VAL A 151 8.69 5.78 6.12
CA VAL A 151 8.63 4.86 4.98
C VAL A 151 7.74 5.42 3.87
N GLY A 152 6.60 6.02 4.23
CA GLY A 152 5.68 6.65 3.29
C GLY A 152 6.19 7.94 2.64
N ALA A 153 7.24 8.57 3.18
CA ALA A 153 7.78 9.82 2.66
C ALA A 153 8.38 9.70 1.25
N SER A 154 9.06 8.58 0.96
CA SER A 154 9.69 8.35 -0.36
C SER A 154 8.68 8.37 -1.52
N PRO A 155 7.60 7.56 -1.52
CA PRO A 155 6.61 7.60 -2.60
C PRO A 155 5.77 8.88 -2.64
N GLU A 156 5.55 9.57 -1.51
CA GLU A 156 4.72 10.79 -1.47
C GLU A 156 5.51 12.05 -1.85
N PHE A 157 6.71 12.22 -1.32
CA PHE A 157 7.51 13.44 -1.47
C PHE A 157 8.76 13.27 -2.33
N GLY A 158 9.25 12.04 -2.54
CA GLY A 158 10.52 11.81 -3.22
C GLY A 158 10.59 12.41 -4.62
N ALA A 159 9.51 12.32 -5.41
CA ALA A 159 9.50 12.87 -6.77
C ALA A 159 9.48 14.41 -6.83
N ALA A 160 9.05 15.08 -5.76
CA ALA A 160 8.89 16.54 -5.69
C ALA A 160 9.94 17.22 -4.81
N SER A 161 10.77 16.45 -4.11
CA SER A 161 11.82 16.94 -3.22
C SER A 161 13.06 17.35 -4.02
N ASP A 162 13.75 18.38 -3.54
CA ASP A 162 15.09 18.76 -4.02
C ASP A 162 16.15 17.68 -3.67
N HIS A 163 15.87 16.85 -2.67
CA HIS A 163 16.74 15.78 -2.17
C HIS A 163 16.01 14.42 -2.14
N PRO A 164 15.72 13.80 -3.29
CA PRO A 164 15.04 12.51 -3.35
C PRO A 164 15.81 11.37 -2.68
N GLU A 165 17.15 11.40 -2.77
CA GLU A 165 18.02 10.36 -2.20
C GLU A 165 18.01 10.38 -0.66
N GLU A 166 17.97 11.56 -0.04
CA GLU A 166 17.91 11.68 1.43
C GLU A 166 16.59 11.13 1.98
N ILE A 167 15.47 11.40 1.31
CA ILE A 167 14.16 10.81 1.67
C ILE A 167 14.18 9.29 1.49
N LEU A 168 14.83 8.80 0.43
CA LEU A 168 14.94 7.37 0.17
C LEU A 168 15.79 6.67 1.22
N GLU A 169 16.92 7.24 1.61
CA GLU A 169 17.77 6.72 2.70
C GLU A 169 17.03 6.70 4.04
N LEU A 170 16.29 7.77 4.35
CA LEU A 170 15.45 7.82 5.56
C LEU A 170 14.38 6.72 5.57
N SER A 171 13.73 6.48 4.43
CA SER A 171 12.75 5.40 4.26
C SER A 171 13.39 4.00 4.40
N ARG A 172 14.61 3.80 3.86
CA ARG A 172 15.37 2.55 4.02
C ARG A 172 15.73 2.29 5.47
N LEU A 173 16.24 3.31 6.16
CA LEU A 173 16.62 3.23 7.56
C LEU A 173 15.41 2.89 8.45
N ALA A 174 14.28 3.58 8.25
CA ALA A 174 13.03 3.27 8.94
C ALA A 174 12.52 1.85 8.65
N THR A 175 12.62 1.38 7.40
CA THR A 175 12.25 0.01 7.04
C THR A 175 13.13 -1.01 7.77
N GLN A 176 14.44 -0.80 7.83
CA GLN A 176 15.37 -1.69 8.54
C GLN A 176 15.06 -1.76 10.04
N VAL A 177 14.76 -0.61 10.67
CA VAL A 177 14.36 -0.54 12.09
C VAL A 177 13.01 -1.22 12.33
N GLY A 178 12.05 -1.05 11.42
CA GLY A 178 10.74 -1.70 11.53
C GLY A 178 10.81 -3.22 11.39
N VAL A 179 11.50 -3.72 10.36
CA VAL A 179 11.64 -5.15 10.10
C VAL A 179 12.41 -5.86 11.22
N SER A 180 13.49 -5.25 11.73
CA SER A 180 14.25 -5.81 12.85
C SER A 180 13.46 -5.85 14.15
N ALA A 181 12.50 -4.94 14.35
CA ALA A 181 11.62 -4.95 15.51
C ALA A 181 10.50 -6.00 15.43
N ALA A 182 10.01 -6.33 14.22
CA ALA A 182 8.87 -7.22 14.05
C ALA A 182 9.22 -8.70 13.86
N SER A 183 10.45 -9.03 13.47
CA SER A 183 10.86 -10.41 13.20
C SER A 183 11.90 -10.89 14.21
N VAL A 184 11.53 -11.91 14.99
CA VAL A 184 12.45 -12.61 15.90
C VAL A 184 13.63 -13.22 15.12
N ALA A 185 13.35 -13.81 13.96
CA ALA A 185 14.39 -14.37 13.09
C ALA A 185 15.33 -13.30 12.50
N ALA A 186 14.80 -12.12 12.17
CA ALA A 186 15.65 -11.00 11.74
C ALA A 186 16.48 -10.43 12.90
N THR A 187 15.94 -10.51 14.13
CA THR A 187 16.64 -10.07 15.34
C THR A 187 17.87 -10.95 15.62
N GLU A 188 17.82 -12.25 15.32
CA GLU A 188 18.96 -13.16 15.52
C GLU A 188 20.11 -12.94 14.51
N LEU A 189 19.81 -12.36 13.35
CA LEU A 189 20.80 -12.14 12.28
C LEU A 189 21.55 -10.82 12.41
N ILE A 190 21.04 -9.87 13.20
CA ILE A 190 21.62 -8.53 13.38
C ILE A 190 22.26 -8.51 14.77
N SER A 191 23.54 -8.14 14.86
CA SER A 191 24.18 -8.04 16.17
C SER A 191 23.48 -6.97 17.03
N VAL A 192 23.44 -7.18 18.35
CA VAL A 192 22.83 -6.20 19.28
C VAL A 192 23.45 -4.81 19.10
N GLN A 193 24.77 -4.77 18.85
CA GLN A 193 25.51 -3.53 18.62
C GLN A 193 25.11 -2.83 17.32
N ASP A 194 24.81 -3.58 16.26
CA ASP A 194 24.30 -3.01 15.01
C ASP A 194 22.89 -2.43 15.21
N ARG A 195 22.05 -3.08 16.03
CA ARG A 195 20.69 -2.58 16.30
C ARG A 195 20.70 -1.23 17.00
N GLU A 196 21.49 -1.07 18.06
CA GLU A 196 21.61 0.21 18.77
C GLU A 196 22.17 1.31 17.86
N SER A 197 23.14 0.98 17.01
CA SER A 197 23.71 1.90 16.02
C SER A 197 22.65 2.38 15.02
N VAL A 198 21.83 1.47 14.47
CA VAL A 198 20.79 1.80 13.48
C VAL A 198 19.67 2.65 14.11
N GLU A 199 19.25 2.34 15.34
CA GLU A 199 18.27 3.16 16.09
C GLU A 199 18.80 4.56 16.37
N HIS A 200 20.08 4.67 16.76
CA HIS A 200 20.74 5.95 17.00
C HIS A 200 20.87 6.78 15.71
N GLN A 201 21.19 6.13 14.58
CA GLN A 201 21.18 6.77 13.27
C GLN A 201 19.79 7.27 12.88
N LEU A 202 18.75 6.47 13.13
CA LEU A 202 17.36 6.85 12.86
C LEU A 202 16.96 8.06 13.70
N ALA A 203 17.24 8.04 15.01
CA ALA A 203 16.95 9.16 15.90
C ALA A 203 17.66 10.46 15.46
N ARG A 204 18.92 10.35 15.00
CA ARG A 204 19.66 11.51 14.48
C ARG A 204 19.06 12.04 13.18
N ALA A 205 18.68 11.15 12.27
CA ALA A 205 18.05 11.55 11.01
C ALA A 205 16.69 12.24 11.26
N ILE A 206 15.89 11.72 12.19
CA ILE A 206 14.63 12.35 12.64
C ILE A 206 14.89 13.73 13.23
N ALA A 207 15.94 13.88 14.05
CA ALA A 207 16.30 15.16 14.64
C ALA A 207 16.62 16.21 13.57
N GLY A 208 17.37 15.85 12.52
CA GLY A 208 17.65 16.76 11.39
C GLY A 208 16.38 17.17 10.62
N VAL A 209 15.46 16.22 10.38
CA VAL A 209 14.16 16.53 9.76
C VAL A 209 13.35 17.48 10.65
N ALA A 210 13.29 17.20 11.96
CA ALA A 210 12.50 17.94 12.92
C ALA A 210 13.08 19.34 13.22
N SER A 211 14.40 19.50 13.25
CA SER A 211 15.06 20.80 13.42
C SER A 211 14.91 21.70 12.19
N GLY A 212 14.53 21.12 11.04
CA GLY A 212 14.46 21.83 9.77
C GLY A 212 15.83 22.08 9.15
N GLU A 213 16.84 21.30 9.54
CA GLU A 213 18.13 21.27 8.86
C GLU A 213 17.94 20.64 7.48
N GLY A 214 18.00 21.47 6.44
CA GLY A 214 17.79 21.07 5.04
C GLY A 214 16.42 21.47 4.49
N SER A 215 16.21 21.29 3.19
CA SER A 215 14.97 21.63 2.49
C SER A 215 13.92 20.51 2.58
N TRP A 216 13.65 20.03 3.79
CA TRP A 216 12.61 19.02 4.02
C TRP A 216 11.21 19.59 3.73
N PRO A 217 10.31 18.81 3.08
CA PRO A 217 8.93 19.22 2.89
C PRO A 217 8.27 19.60 4.22
N ALA A 218 7.69 20.80 4.28
CA ALA A 218 7.05 21.30 5.52
C ALA A 218 5.98 20.35 6.05
N GLU A 219 5.25 19.70 5.13
CA GLU A 219 4.21 18.72 5.47
C GLU A 219 4.80 17.43 6.07
N LEU A 220 5.97 16.96 5.59
CA LEU A 220 6.66 15.83 6.20
C LEU A 220 7.07 16.16 7.65
N ARG A 221 7.65 17.34 7.87
CA ARG A 221 8.04 17.79 9.22
C ARG A 221 6.84 17.84 10.16
N ARG A 222 5.74 18.46 9.72
CA ARG A 222 4.49 18.56 10.49
C ARG A 222 3.96 17.19 10.90
N ARG A 223 3.91 16.24 9.97
CA ARG A 223 3.41 14.88 10.23
C ARG A 223 4.35 14.06 11.10
N LEU A 224 5.66 14.23 10.94
CA LEU A 224 6.66 13.60 11.80
C LEU A 224 6.56 14.11 13.24
N SER A 225 6.42 15.42 13.44
CA SER A 225 6.19 16.00 14.77
C SER A 225 4.89 15.49 15.39
N SER A 226 3.81 15.39 14.61
CA SER A 226 2.55 14.80 15.08
C SER A 226 2.72 13.34 15.49
N ALA A 227 3.46 12.54 14.72
CA ALA A 227 3.74 11.14 15.04
C ALA A 227 4.57 10.99 16.32
N LEU A 228 5.60 11.82 16.52
CA LEU A 228 6.42 11.84 17.74
C LEU A 228 5.61 12.15 18.99
N ASN A 229 4.59 13.01 18.86
CA ASN A 229 3.72 13.40 19.97
C ASN A 229 2.57 12.40 20.25
N THR A 230 2.55 11.24 19.58
CA THR A 230 1.53 10.21 19.85
C THR A 230 1.73 9.64 21.27
N PRO A 231 0.69 9.62 22.14
CA PRO A 231 0.79 9.05 23.47
C PRO A 231 1.16 7.55 23.45
N CYS A 232 2.09 7.13 24.33
CA CYS A 232 2.56 5.74 24.41
C CYS A 232 1.46 4.71 24.70
N GLY A 233 0.39 5.11 25.39
CA GLY A 233 -0.70 4.25 25.83
C GLY A 233 -2.00 4.45 25.06
N GLN A 234 -1.99 5.08 23.89
CA GLN A 234 -3.21 5.31 23.11
C GLN A 234 -3.76 3.96 22.60
N SER A 235 -4.68 3.39 23.37
CA SER A 235 -5.48 2.23 22.97
C SER A 235 -6.87 2.72 22.62
N CYS A 236 -7.21 2.66 21.33
CA CYS A 236 -8.55 3.00 20.89
C CYS A 236 -9.48 1.81 21.03
N VAL A 237 -10.32 1.85 22.06
CA VAL A 237 -11.42 0.89 22.26
C VAL A 237 -12.73 1.66 22.16
N ASP A 238 -12.99 2.28 21.01
CA ASP A 238 -14.35 2.71 20.70
C ASP A 238 -15.06 1.61 19.90
N SER A 239 -16.32 1.38 20.24
CA SER A 239 -17.14 0.36 19.59
C SER A 239 -17.53 0.92 18.23
N GLY A 240 -16.76 0.60 17.20
CA GLY A 240 -17.07 1.00 15.83
C GLY A 240 -18.48 0.56 15.45
N ILE A 241 -19.08 1.30 14.52
CA ILE A 241 -20.38 0.95 13.94
C ILE A 241 -20.21 -0.38 13.20
N VAL A 242 -21.15 -1.32 13.40
CA VAL A 242 -21.13 -2.62 12.71
C VAL A 242 -21.48 -2.42 11.24
N LEU A 243 -20.57 -2.88 10.38
CA LEU A 243 -20.67 -2.77 8.92
C LEU A 243 -20.75 -4.16 8.29
N GLU A 244 -21.66 -4.32 7.34
CA GLU A 244 -21.81 -5.52 6.52
C GLU A 244 -21.57 -5.16 5.05
N VAL A 245 -21.06 -6.08 4.24
CA VAL A 245 -20.78 -5.79 2.83
C VAL A 245 -22.08 -5.73 2.02
N ASP A 246 -22.27 -4.66 1.24
CA ASP A 246 -23.24 -4.61 0.14
C ASP A 246 -22.58 -5.09 -1.15
N GLY A 247 -22.69 -6.39 -1.43
CA GLY A 247 -22.09 -7.02 -2.61
C GLY A 247 -22.66 -6.52 -3.93
N ALA A 248 -23.89 -5.96 -3.96
CA ALA A 248 -24.53 -5.49 -5.18
C ALA A 248 -23.99 -4.11 -5.63
N ALA A 249 -23.54 -3.28 -4.68
CA ALA A 249 -22.97 -1.95 -4.96
C ALA A 249 -21.43 -1.90 -4.84
N THR A 250 -20.80 -3.03 -4.50
CA THR A 250 -19.34 -3.19 -4.44
C THR A 250 -18.79 -3.61 -5.80
N SER A 251 -17.66 -3.03 -6.19
CA SER A 251 -16.97 -3.37 -7.44
C SER A 251 -16.39 -4.79 -7.43
N GLU A 252 -16.15 -5.35 -8.61
CA GLU A 252 -15.50 -6.66 -8.71
C GLU A 252 -14.02 -6.64 -8.25
N PRO A 253 -13.52 -7.73 -7.63
CA PRO A 253 -12.14 -7.84 -7.18
C PRO A 253 -11.12 -7.92 -8.35
N ALA A 254 -9.88 -7.50 -8.10
CA ALA A 254 -8.76 -7.53 -9.05
C ALA A 254 -8.42 -8.94 -9.57
N SER A 255 -8.77 -10.00 -8.84
CA SER A 255 -8.57 -11.38 -9.27
C SER A 255 -9.36 -11.70 -10.56
N THR A 256 -10.48 -11.01 -10.81
CA THR A 256 -11.21 -11.09 -12.08
C THR A 256 -10.60 -10.22 -13.18
N GLN A 257 -9.71 -9.28 -12.84
CA GLN A 257 -9.17 -8.29 -13.76
C GLN A 257 -7.73 -8.64 -14.17
N GLY A 258 -7.58 -9.41 -15.25
CA GLY A 258 -6.28 -9.75 -15.80
C GLY A 258 -6.39 -10.66 -17.02
N GLY A 259 -5.48 -10.54 -17.98
CA GLY A 259 -5.46 -11.45 -19.12
C GLY A 259 -5.30 -12.90 -18.66
N ARG A 260 -5.99 -13.85 -19.30
CA ARG A 260 -5.93 -15.30 -18.95
C ARG A 260 -4.49 -15.80 -18.80
N LEU A 261 -3.56 -15.30 -19.61
CA LEU A 261 -2.14 -15.66 -19.54
C LEU A 261 -1.47 -15.19 -18.23
N GLN A 262 -1.73 -13.96 -17.77
CA GLN A 262 -1.17 -13.47 -16.52
C GLN A 262 -1.65 -14.32 -15.34
N ARG A 263 -2.96 -14.66 -15.32
CA ARG A 263 -3.51 -15.55 -14.30
C ARG A 263 -2.87 -16.93 -14.36
N ALA A 264 -2.76 -17.52 -15.54
CA ALA A 264 -2.10 -18.82 -15.73
C ALA A 264 -0.64 -18.83 -15.25
N VAL A 265 0.12 -17.75 -15.47
CA VAL A 265 1.51 -17.64 -14.99
C VAL A 265 1.56 -17.54 -13.47
N ILE A 266 0.67 -16.74 -12.87
CA ILE A 266 0.57 -16.61 -11.41
C ILE A 266 0.16 -17.94 -10.78
N ASP A 267 -0.84 -18.62 -11.35
CA ASP A 267 -1.34 -19.91 -10.86
C ASP A 267 -0.32 -21.03 -11.04
N LEU A 268 0.39 -21.07 -12.18
CA LEU A 268 1.48 -22.01 -12.41
C LEU A 268 2.61 -21.79 -11.40
N GLY A 269 3.02 -20.53 -11.20
CA GLY A 269 4.03 -20.16 -10.22
C GLY A 269 3.64 -20.50 -8.78
N TYR A 270 2.36 -20.33 -8.43
CA TYR A 270 1.81 -20.75 -7.15
C TYR A 270 1.84 -22.28 -6.99
N SER A 271 1.41 -23.02 -8.02
CA SER A 271 1.40 -24.48 -8.04
C SER A 271 2.80 -25.12 -8.01
N ALA A 272 3.81 -24.40 -8.53
CA ALA A 272 5.19 -24.85 -8.59
C ALA A 272 5.90 -24.85 -7.22
N GLY A 273 5.26 -24.36 -6.15
CA GLY A 273 5.82 -24.45 -4.80
C GLY A 273 6.93 -23.43 -4.51
N LEU A 274 7.25 -22.52 -5.43
CA LEU A 274 8.35 -21.57 -5.25
C LEU A 274 7.93 -20.47 -4.27
N PRO A 275 8.52 -20.36 -3.06
CA PRO A 275 8.02 -19.47 -2.00
C PRO A 275 7.96 -18.00 -2.42
N GLY A 276 8.95 -17.54 -3.19
CA GLY A 276 9.01 -16.17 -3.71
C GLY A 276 7.98 -15.86 -4.80
N ILE A 277 7.42 -16.88 -5.47
CA ILE A 277 6.34 -16.71 -6.44
C ILE A 277 4.99 -16.91 -5.76
N GLN A 278 4.88 -17.83 -4.81
CA GLN A 278 3.67 -18.01 -4.00
C GLN A 278 3.32 -16.76 -3.20
N SER A 279 4.31 -16.14 -2.55
CA SER A 279 4.11 -14.86 -1.84
C SER A 279 3.65 -13.75 -2.77
N ARG A 280 4.26 -13.61 -3.95
CA ARG A 280 3.82 -12.66 -4.99
C ARG A 280 2.42 -12.98 -5.48
N ALA A 281 2.15 -14.22 -5.83
CA ALA A 281 0.84 -14.68 -6.31
C ALA A 281 -0.26 -14.45 -5.27
N ALA A 282 0.01 -14.75 -3.99
CA ALA A 282 -0.89 -14.48 -2.88
C ALA A 282 -1.14 -12.98 -2.72
N ALA A 283 -0.11 -12.13 -2.85
CA ALA A 283 -0.25 -10.68 -2.83
C ALA A 283 -1.08 -10.13 -4.01
N TYR A 284 -1.13 -10.84 -5.14
CA TYR A 284 -1.98 -10.48 -6.30
C TYR A 284 -3.41 -11.01 -6.22
N ARG A 285 -3.70 -11.97 -5.32
CA ARG A 285 -5.05 -12.50 -5.15
C ARG A 285 -5.81 -11.63 -4.16
N SER A 286 -6.70 -10.78 -4.69
CA SER A 286 -7.70 -10.09 -3.88
C SER A 286 -8.43 -11.11 -3.02
N ARG A 287 -8.54 -10.83 -1.71
CA ARG A 287 -9.49 -11.51 -0.85
C ARG A 287 -10.93 -11.13 -1.20
N PRO A 288 -11.92 -11.90 -0.75
CA PRO A 288 -13.31 -11.47 -0.71
C PRO A 288 -13.44 -10.13 0.03
N VAL A 289 -14.42 -9.31 -0.32
CA VAL A 289 -14.56 -7.95 0.21
C VAL A 289 -14.84 -7.92 1.72
N GLU A 290 -15.36 -9.00 2.29
CA GLU A 290 -15.63 -9.16 3.74
C GLU A 290 -14.38 -8.95 4.61
N VAL A 291 -13.18 -9.08 4.02
CA VAL A 291 -11.92 -8.75 4.69
C VAL A 291 -11.85 -7.30 5.17
N VAL A 292 -12.56 -6.38 4.50
CA VAL A 292 -12.52 -4.95 4.84
C VAL A 292 -13.31 -4.60 6.09
N THR A 293 -14.25 -5.46 6.49
CA THR A 293 -15.04 -5.30 7.72
C THR A 293 -14.50 -6.11 8.89
N ASP A 294 -13.37 -6.83 8.72
CA ASP A 294 -12.78 -7.61 9.80
C ASP A 294 -12.26 -6.70 10.92
N THR A 295 -12.52 -7.08 12.17
CA THR A 295 -12.05 -6.34 13.35
C THR A 295 -10.61 -6.65 13.72
N SER A 296 -10.05 -7.74 13.19
CA SER A 296 -8.68 -8.18 13.42
C SER A 296 -7.65 -7.22 12.81
N SER A 297 -6.45 -7.18 13.41
CA SER A 297 -5.34 -6.42 12.85
C SER A 297 -5.00 -6.96 11.45
N PRO A 298 -4.78 -6.07 10.46
CA PRO A 298 -4.50 -6.50 9.10
C PRO A 298 -3.21 -7.33 9.04
N SER A 299 -3.19 -8.31 8.14
CA SER A 299 -2.01 -9.15 7.88
C SER A 299 -1.63 -9.11 6.40
N PRO A 300 -0.35 -9.34 6.03
CA PRO A 300 0.09 -9.32 4.63
C PRO A 300 -0.76 -10.21 3.71
N GLY A 301 -1.32 -9.63 2.65
CA GLY A 301 -2.17 -10.33 1.68
C GLY A 301 -3.63 -10.52 2.12
N ASP A 302 -4.02 -9.92 3.24
CA ASP A 302 -5.39 -9.92 3.74
C ASP A 302 -6.13 -8.62 3.37
N CYS A 303 -6.26 -8.35 2.07
CA CYS A 303 -6.93 -7.17 1.56
C CYS A 303 -7.83 -7.44 0.37
N PHE A 304 -8.83 -6.58 0.20
CA PHE A 304 -9.62 -6.48 -1.02
C PHE A 304 -8.88 -5.60 -2.01
N ALA A 305 -8.55 -6.14 -3.17
CA ALA A 305 -7.80 -5.43 -4.20
C ALA A 305 -8.65 -5.23 -5.45
N PHE A 306 -8.47 -4.11 -6.15
CA PHE A 306 -9.10 -3.79 -7.44
C PHE A 306 -8.12 -3.00 -8.33
N ARG A 307 -8.35 -2.94 -9.66
CA ARG A 307 -7.52 -2.14 -10.58
C ARG A 307 -8.27 -0.91 -11.06
N GLY A 308 -7.59 0.23 -11.11
CA GLY A 308 -8.19 1.49 -11.53
C GLY A 308 -9.20 2.01 -10.51
N VAL A 309 -10.37 2.42 -11.00
CA VAL A 309 -11.48 2.90 -10.16
C VAL A 309 -12.19 1.70 -9.53
N GLY A 310 -12.52 1.81 -8.24
CA GLY A 310 -13.28 0.78 -7.54
C GLY A 310 -14.16 1.38 -6.46
N SER A 311 -15.19 0.64 -6.08
CA SER A 311 -16.11 0.98 -5.00
C SER A 311 -16.22 -0.15 -3.99
N ILE A 312 -16.35 0.20 -2.72
CA ILE A 312 -16.72 -0.71 -1.64
C ILE A 312 -17.94 -0.13 -0.96
N ALA A 313 -19.05 -0.87 -0.97
CA ALA A 313 -20.30 -0.47 -0.35
C ALA A 313 -20.55 -1.34 0.88
N LEU A 314 -20.95 -0.70 1.98
CA LEU A 314 -21.13 -1.29 3.29
C LEU A 314 -22.50 -0.87 3.85
N ARG A 315 -23.32 -1.83 4.26
CA ARG A 315 -24.55 -1.60 5.03
C ARG A 315 -24.22 -1.39 6.49
N VAL A 316 -24.97 -0.49 7.12
CA VAL A 316 -24.95 -0.30 8.56
C VAL A 316 -26.03 -1.19 9.16
N ALA A 317 -25.69 -1.98 10.18
CA ALA A 317 -26.63 -2.92 10.82
C ALA A 317 -27.89 -2.21 11.36
N GLU A 318 -27.71 -1.01 11.92
CA GLU A 318 -28.77 -0.10 12.35
C GLU A 318 -28.49 1.28 11.76
N SER A 319 -29.51 2.06 11.41
CA SER A 319 -29.27 3.41 10.90
C SER A 319 -28.50 4.24 11.92
N ALA A 320 -27.47 4.96 11.45
CA ALA A 320 -26.58 5.70 12.33
C ALA A 320 -26.09 6.99 11.68
N VAL A 321 -25.84 8.00 12.51
CA VAL A 321 -25.13 9.21 12.08
C VAL A 321 -23.63 8.92 12.14
N VAL A 322 -23.03 8.72 10.96
CA VAL A 322 -21.58 8.49 10.84
C VAL A 322 -20.88 9.85 10.80
N LYS A 323 -19.92 10.06 11.70
CA LYS A 323 -19.09 11.28 11.72
C LYS A 323 -17.68 11.05 11.24
N HIS A 324 -17.13 9.86 11.49
CA HIS A 324 -15.77 9.54 11.10
C HIS A 324 -15.73 8.20 10.38
N VAL A 325 -14.83 8.11 9.41
CA VAL A 325 -14.44 6.85 8.80
C VAL A 325 -12.94 6.63 9.01
N VAL A 326 -12.54 5.38 9.17
CA VAL A 326 -11.13 5.00 9.31
C VAL A 326 -10.76 4.05 8.20
N ILE A 327 -9.65 4.36 7.52
CA ILE A 327 -8.98 3.42 6.62
C ILE A 327 -7.74 2.91 7.35
N GLU A 328 -7.72 1.60 7.61
CA GLU A 328 -6.56 0.92 8.17
C GLU A 328 -5.80 0.23 7.05
N GLN A 329 -4.48 0.39 7.06
CA GLN A 329 -3.54 -0.31 6.20
C GLN A 329 -2.53 -1.07 7.06
N LEU A 330 -1.73 -1.94 6.43
CA LEU A 330 -0.58 -2.51 7.10
C LEU A 330 0.46 -1.44 7.44
N PRO A 331 1.27 -1.65 8.50
CA PRO A 331 2.45 -0.83 8.74
C PRO A 331 3.34 -0.82 7.50
N ARG A 332 3.76 0.35 7.04
CA ARG A 332 4.44 0.49 5.74
C ARG A 332 5.81 -0.16 5.73
N TRP A 333 6.51 -0.09 6.85
CA TRP A 333 7.80 -0.76 7.06
C TRP A 333 7.69 -2.30 7.05
N SER A 334 6.49 -2.88 7.16
CA SER A 334 6.28 -4.33 7.06
C SER A 334 6.10 -4.83 5.63
N LEU A 335 5.95 -3.93 4.65
CA LEU A 335 5.70 -4.26 3.25
C LEU A 335 6.92 -3.90 2.40
N PRO A 336 7.40 -4.81 1.53
CA PRO A 336 8.50 -4.50 0.62
C PRO A 336 8.11 -3.42 -0.41
N ASN A 337 6.82 -3.34 -0.77
CA ASN A 337 6.27 -2.37 -1.71
C ASN A 337 5.05 -1.68 -1.07
N GLY A 338 5.24 -0.46 -0.57
CA GLY A 338 4.21 0.32 0.12
C GLY A 338 3.28 1.15 -0.79
N GLY A 339 3.33 0.95 -2.11
CA GLY A 339 2.62 1.80 -3.09
C GLY A 339 1.16 1.44 -3.36
N ASN A 340 0.63 0.37 -2.77
CA ASN A 340 -0.73 -0.15 -3.02
C ASN A 340 -1.90 0.43 -2.19
N PRO A 341 -1.71 1.24 -1.12
CA PRO A 341 -2.83 1.88 -0.43
C PRO A 341 -3.67 2.78 -1.34
N PRO A 342 -4.96 3.00 -1.02
CA PRO A 342 -5.78 3.97 -1.74
C PRO A 342 -5.14 5.37 -1.65
N ARG A 343 -5.42 6.21 -2.67
CA ARG A 343 -4.96 7.60 -2.70
C ARG A 343 -6.12 8.56 -2.52
N HIS A 344 -6.95 8.75 -3.54
CA HIS A 344 -8.10 9.64 -3.49
C HIS A 344 -9.41 8.85 -3.42
N PHE A 345 -10.29 9.24 -2.52
CA PHE A 345 -11.58 8.57 -2.35
C PHE A 345 -12.66 9.53 -1.86
N THR A 346 -13.89 9.25 -2.31
CA THR A 346 -15.09 9.94 -1.86
C THR A 346 -15.98 8.97 -1.09
N VAL A 347 -16.67 9.47 -0.08
CA VAL A 347 -17.63 8.69 0.70
C VAL A 347 -19.04 9.18 0.38
N TYR A 348 -19.91 8.24 0.03
CA TYR A 348 -21.34 8.47 -0.14
C TYR A 348 -22.13 7.70 0.91
N GLY A 349 -23.31 8.20 1.25
CA GLY A 349 -24.27 7.59 2.16
C GLY A 349 -25.55 7.20 1.42
N GLU A 350 -26.16 6.12 1.86
CA GLU A 350 -27.56 5.80 1.56
C GLU A 350 -28.43 6.38 2.69
N PRO A 351 -29.23 7.43 2.43
CA PRO A 351 -30.03 8.08 3.48
C PRO A 351 -31.05 7.14 4.09
N ALA A 352 -31.25 7.20 5.41
CA ALA A 352 -32.24 6.36 6.08
C ALA A 352 -33.68 6.57 5.56
N ASP A 353 -34.03 7.80 5.17
CA ASP A 353 -35.36 8.16 4.68
C ASP A 353 -35.64 7.77 3.21
N ALA A 354 -34.65 7.21 2.49
CA ALA A 354 -34.80 6.91 1.07
C ALA A 354 -35.88 5.85 0.78
N LYS A 355 -36.10 4.93 1.74
CA LYS A 355 -37.15 3.90 1.65
C LYS A 355 -38.55 4.50 1.71
N THR A 356 -38.74 5.55 2.52
CA THR A 356 -40.04 6.21 2.70
C THR A 356 -40.45 6.95 1.43
N ARG A 357 -39.52 7.66 0.79
CA ARG A 357 -39.81 8.42 -0.44
C ARG A 357 -40.14 7.54 -1.64
N SER A 358 -39.44 6.41 -1.77
CA SER A 358 -39.68 5.47 -2.88
C SER A 358 -41.07 4.82 -2.80
N ALA A 359 -41.61 4.64 -1.60
CA ALA A 359 -42.96 4.12 -1.39
C ALA A 359 -44.05 5.15 -1.72
N GLU A 360 -43.83 6.43 -1.42
CA GLU A 360 -44.79 7.51 -1.72
C GLU A 360 -44.83 7.85 -3.21
N GLU A 361 -43.69 7.91 -3.89
CA GLU A 361 -43.61 8.26 -5.31
C GLU A 361 -44.16 7.15 -6.23
N GLY A 362 -44.10 5.89 -5.78
CA GLY A 362 -44.73 4.76 -6.46
C GLY A 362 -46.26 4.75 -6.36
N ALA A 363 -46.84 5.41 -5.35
CA ALA A 363 -48.29 5.44 -5.16
C ALA A 363 -49.01 6.50 -6.04
N SER A 364 -48.30 7.55 -6.49
CA SER A 364 -48.89 8.67 -7.23
C SER A 364 -48.97 8.48 -8.76
N HIS A 365 -48.45 7.39 -9.32
CA HIS A 365 -48.43 7.16 -10.77
C HIS A 365 -49.24 5.93 -11.26
N ALA A 366 -50.09 5.36 -10.41
CA ALA A 366 -50.87 4.16 -10.73
C ALA A 366 -52.07 4.36 -11.69
N GLU A 367 -52.35 5.56 -12.20
CA GLU A 367 -53.54 5.83 -13.04
C GLU A 367 -53.26 6.26 -14.50
N SER A 368 -52.02 6.20 -15.01
CA SER A 368 -51.76 6.56 -16.41
C SER A 368 -51.49 5.33 -17.29
N GLU A 369 -52.43 5.08 -18.20
CA GLU A 369 -52.55 3.90 -19.07
C GLU A 369 -51.34 3.62 -19.98
N SER A 370 -50.90 2.35 -19.93
CA SER A 370 -50.34 1.50 -21.00
C SER A 370 -49.61 2.17 -22.18
N PHE A 371 -48.29 2.30 -22.05
CA PHE A 371 -47.40 2.25 -23.21
C PHE A 371 -46.26 1.27 -22.90
N ASP A 372 -46.37 0.06 -23.44
CA ASP A 372 -45.45 -1.05 -23.23
C ASP A 372 -44.09 -0.77 -23.88
N VAL A 373 -43.22 -0.04 -23.18
CA VAL A 373 -41.80 0.03 -23.53
C VAL A 373 -41.07 -1.06 -22.74
N PRO A 374 -40.43 -2.04 -23.40
CA PRO A 374 -39.69 -3.10 -22.71
C PRO A 374 -38.55 -2.47 -21.91
N SER A 375 -38.73 -2.45 -20.60
CA SER A 375 -37.77 -1.98 -19.61
C SER A 375 -36.49 -2.79 -19.73
N SER A 376 -35.47 -2.20 -20.33
CA SER A 376 -34.14 -2.79 -20.46
C SER A 376 -33.62 -3.12 -19.06
N ALA A 377 -33.43 -4.42 -18.81
CA ALA A 377 -32.82 -5.03 -17.62
C ALA A 377 -32.21 -4.02 -16.62
N GLY A 378 -33.01 -3.76 -15.58
CA GLY A 378 -32.76 -2.88 -14.44
C GLY A 378 -31.33 -2.39 -14.23
N GLU A 379 -31.06 -1.15 -14.66
CA GLU A 379 -30.09 -0.31 -13.99
C GLU A 379 -30.52 -0.22 -12.52
N ALA A 380 -29.80 -0.94 -11.65
CA ALA A 380 -29.99 -0.82 -10.21
C ALA A 380 -29.81 0.66 -9.86
N ARG A 381 -30.90 1.32 -9.44
CA ARG A 381 -30.86 2.72 -9.00
C ARG A 381 -29.79 2.83 -7.93
N ASP A 382 -28.85 3.75 -8.15
CA ASP A 382 -27.80 4.03 -7.18
C ASP A 382 -28.43 4.58 -5.90
N THR A 383 -28.44 3.78 -4.83
CA THR A 383 -29.04 4.16 -3.54
C THR A 383 -28.09 5.06 -2.73
N TYR A 384 -26.80 5.09 -3.05
CA TYR A 384 -25.77 5.82 -2.31
C TYR A 384 -25.59 7.23 -2.88
N THR A 385 -26.58 8.09 -2.62
CA THR A 385 -26.71 9.42 -3.24
C THR A 385 -26.23 10.57 -2.37
N ALA A 386 -26.17 10.43 -1.05
CA ALA A 386 -25.73 11.51 -0.17
C ALA A 386 -24.21 11.62 -0.19
N TRP A 387 -23.66 12.72 -0.66
CA TRP A 387 -22.22 12.96 -0.58
C TRP A 387 -21.82 13.30 0.86
N LEU A 388 -20.83 12.59 1.42
CA LEU A 388 -20.39 12.77 2.82
C LEU A 388 -18.99 13.38 2.94
N GLY A 389 -18.20 13.36 1.87
CA GLY A 389 -16.87 13.97 1.85
C GLY A 389 -15.94 13.40 0.79
N ASP A 390 -14.88 14.14 0.49
CA ASP A 390 -13.80 13.75 -0.42
C ASP A 390 -12.44 13.91 0.27
N PHE A 391 -11.61 12.89 0.14
CA PHE A 391 -10.45 12.67 0.99
C PHE A 391 -9.24 12.16 0.21
N THR A 392 -8.07 12.38 0.81
CA THR A 392 -6.81 11.80 0.34
C THR A 392 -6.20 11.01 1.49
N TYR A 393 -5.80 9.77 1.23
CA TYR A 393 -5.05 8.92 2.16
C TYR A 393 -3.54 9.16 1.93
N PRO A 394 -2.86 10.00 2.74
CA PRO A 394 -1.42 10.19 2.67
C PRO A 394 -0.63 8.92 2.98
N LEU A 395 0.51 8.74 2.31
CA LEU A 395 1.43 7.66 2.66
C LEU A 395 2.34 8.05 3.81
N ALA A 396 2.81 9.28 3.89
CA ALA A 396 3.66 9.74 4.97
C ALA A 396 2.83 10.12 6.21
N ALA A 397 2.05 9.18 6.73
CA ALA A 397 1.14 9.33 7.88
C ALA A 397 0.98 7.96 8.58
N PRO A 398 0.37 7.86 9.77
CA PRO A 398 0.06 6.56 10.38
C PRO A 398 -0.67 5.59 9.41
N SER A 399 -0.51 4.28 9.62
CA SER A 399 -1.18 3.26 8.80
C SER A 399 -2.70 3.21 9.01
N ALA A 400 -3.19 3.54 10.20
CA ALA A 400 -4.59 3.81 10.47
C ALA A 400 -4.87 5.31 10.40
N GLN A 401 -5.80 5.75 9.57
CA GLN A 401 -6.12 7.17 9.39
C GLN A 401 -7.60 7.43 9.52
N THR A 402 -7.93 8.46 10.30
CA THR A 402 -9.29 8.92 10.56
C THR A 402 -9.62 10.10 9.66
N PHE A 403 -10.82 10.07 9.07
CA PHE A 403 -11.35 11.12 8.22
C PHE A 403 -12.71 11.55 8.75
N GLU A 404 -12.83 12.84 9.08
CA GLU A 404 -14.09 13.45 9.50
C GLU A 404 -14.97 13.74 8.27
N LEU A 405 -16.21 13.24 8.31
CA LEU A 405 -17.20 13.47 7.27
C LEU A 405 -17.72 14.90 7.35
N ARG A 406 -17.88 15.55 6.19
CA ARG A 406 -18.25 16.97 6.11
C ARG A 406 -19.72 17.22 6.41
N ASP A 407 -20.58 16.33 5.90
CA ASP A 407 -22.03 16.42 6.02
C ASP A 407 -22.58 15.14 6.68
N PRO A 408 -22.35 14.94 7.99
CA PRO A 408 -22.81 13.73 8.68
C PRO A 408 -24.33 13.68 8.71
N VAL A 409 -24.90 12.66 8.08
CA VAL A 409 -26.35 12.39 8.06
C VAL A 409 -26.60 10.97 8.56
N GLU A 410 -27.85 10.70 8.95
CA GLU A 410 -28.27 9.34 9.29
C GLU A 410 -28.32 8.48 8.02
N VAL A 411 -27.53 7.41 8.01
CA VAL A 411 -27.35 6.53 6.85
C VAL A 411 -27.68 5.08 7.18
N GLN A 412 -28.16 4.34 6.18
CA GLN A 412 -28.29 2.87 6.19
C GLN A 412 -27.11 2.17 5.51
N GLY A 413 -26.27 2.92 4.81
CA GLY A 413 -25.10 2.39 4.14
C GLY A 413 -24.09 3.47 3.79
N LEU A 414 -22.84 3.07 3.62
CA LEU A 414 -21.72 3.88 3.16
C LEU A 414 -21.14 3.27 1.89
N ARG A 415 -20.73 4.10 0.93
CA ARG A 415 -19.99 3.68 -0.26
C ARG A 415 -18.72 4.49 -0.40
N PHE A 416 -17.59 3.80 -0.34
CA PHE A 416 -16.27 4.34 -0.60
C PHE A 416 -15.98 4.20 -2.08
N HIS A 417 -15.80 5.32 -2.77
CA HIS A 417 -15.48 5.37 -4.19
C HIS A 417 -14.04 5.86 -4.39
N PHE A 418 -13.18 4.98 -4.89
CA PHE A 418 -11.74 5.23 -5.08
C PHE A 418 -11.47 5.65 -6.53
N HIS A 419 -11.01 6.89 -6.73
CA HIS A 419 -10.96 7.53 -8.05
C HIS A 419 -9.68 7.30 -8.84
N GLU A 420 -8.56 7.22 -8.14
CA GLU A 420 -7.24 7.15 -8.76
C GLU A 420 -6.56 5.81 -8.48
N PRO A 421 -5.66 5.36 -9.37
CA PRO A 421 -4.72 4.31 -9.02
C PRO A 421 -3.96 4.73 -7.74
N SER A 422 -3.50 3.71 -7.03
CA SER A 422 -2.70 3.85 -5.82
C SER A 422 -1.40 4.63 -6.08
N TRP A 423 -0.56 4.75 -5.06
CA TRP A 423 0.67 5.55 -5.04
C TRP A 423 1.83 4.98 -5.89
N GLY A 424 1.57 4.71 -7.17
CA GLY A 424 2.54 4.23 -8.14
C GLY A 424 2.33 2.77 -8.60
N GLU A 425 1.33 2.09 -8.06
CA GLU A 425 1.07 0.68 -8.37
C GLU A 425 -0.16 0.50 -9.28
N ASN A 426 -0.25 -0.68 -9.91
CA ASN A 426 -1.30 -0.98 -10.89
C ASN A 426 -2.61 -1.47 -10.26
N PHE A 427 -2.65 -1.59 -8.93
CA PHE A 427 -3.82 -1.99 -8.18
C PHE A 427 -3.87 -1.25 -6.85
N THR A 428 -5.07 -1.16 -6.29
CA THR A 428 -5.33 -0.60 -4.96
C THR A 428 -5.73 -1.74 -4.05
N CYS A 429 -5.25 -1.74 -2.81
CA CYS A 429 -5.48 -2.78 -1.80
C CYS A 429 -6.02 -2.12 -0.53
N VAL A 430 -7.24 -2.48 -0.14
CA VAL A 430 -7.95 -1.95 1.02
C VAL A 430 -8.01 -3.04 2.08
N TYR A 431 -7.41 -2.78 3.25
CA TYR A 431 -7.33 -3.76 4.33
C TYR A 431 -8.54 -3.70 5.24
N ARG A 432 -8.77 -2.58 5.95
CA ARG A 432 -9.95 -2.39 6.82
C ARG A 432 -10.60 -1.03 6.60
N LEU A 433 -11.93 -1.02 6.70
CA LEU A 433 -12.78 0.15 6.72
C LEU A 433 -13.59 0.11 8.01
N ARG A 434 -13.59 1.20 8.75
CA ARG A 434 -14.39 1.35 9.97
C ARG A 434 -15.17 2.66 9.92
N ALA A 435 -16.28 2.72 10.64
CA ALA A 435 -17.12 3.91 10.77
C ALA A 435 -17.44 4.17 12.25
N PHE A 436 -17.53 5.44 12.63
CA PHE A 436 -17.76 5.86 14.01
C PHE A 436 -18.74 7.04 14.08
N ALA A 437 -19.58 7.05 15.12
CA ALA A 437 -20.49 8.17 15.42
C ALA A 437 -19.79 9.30 16.20
N SER A 438 -18.65 9.00 16.81
CA SER A 438 -17.76 9.88 17.57
C SER A 438 -16.36 9.88 16.95
N THR A 439 -15.50 10.81 17.39
CA THR A 439 -14.08 10.80 17.01
C THR A 439 -13.41 9.56 17.60
N PRO A 440 -12.84 8.65 16.79
CA PRO A 440 -12.10 7.50 17.29
C PRO A 440 -10.79 8.01 17.91
N CYS A 441 -10.85 8.27 19.22
CA CYS A 441 -9.80 8.73 20.15
C CYS A 441 -8.68 9.65 19.62
N GLY A 442 -8.63 10.86 20.17
CA GLY A 442 -7.39 11.62 20.36
C GLY A 442 -6.79 12.26 19.11
N SER A 443 -7.63 12.82 18.24
CA SER A 443 -7.22 13.89 17.32
C SER A 443 -7.74 15.22 17.86
N ASP A 444 -7.11 15.75 18.90
CA ASP A 444 -7.23 17.17 19.24
C ASP A 444 -6.18 17.98 18.47
#